data_AF-A0A2H0W3X6-F1
#
_entry.id   AF-A0A2H0W3X6-F1
#
_cell.length_a   1.000
_cell.length_b   1.000
_cell.length_c   1.000
_cell.angle_alpha   90.00
_cell.angle_beta   90.00
_cell.angle_gamma   90.00
#
_symmetry.space_group_name_H-M   'P 1'
#
loop_
_entity.id
_entity.type
_entity.pdbx_description
1 polymer ?
#
loop_
_entity_poly.entity_id
_entity_poly.type
_entity_poly.pdbx_seq_one_letter_code
_entity_poly.pdbx_strand_id
1 'polypeptide(L)'
;MPISQITRTHQIEVQPQPEKVDLKPERESKISPEMPQVEFGNDQLSEQVKQDSQVLMSTVTGQSPSDDFVVNERFKKIESILEEDLSDIYFNLTPQKQHEFKVQGEETTSKIMALLARPKIQVKKIVTLIRDWLKVIPGINVFFLEQMVKIKTDKIINESSNKK
;
A
#
# COMPACT_ATOMS: atom_id res chain seq x y z
N MET A 1 -71.03 25.96 30.55
CA MET A 1 -71.44 24.80 29.72
C MET A 1 -71.44 25.23 28.25
N PRO A 2 -71.26 24.38 27.23
CA PRO A 2 -70.69 23.02 27.16
C PRO A 2 -69.66 22.80 26.00
N ILE A 3 -68.86 21.72 26.15
CA ILE A 3 -68.47 20.68 25.17
C ILE A 3 -67.99 21.16 23.78
N SER A 4 -66.75 20.89 23.37
CA SER A 4 -66.37 19.68 22.61
C SER A 4 -64.84 19.57 22.57
N GLN A 5 -64.20 18.48 23.00
CA GLN A 5 -63.92 17.27 22.18
C GLN A 5 -63.33 17.69 20.81
N ILE A 6 -62.18 17.23 20.33
CA ILE A 6 -61.92 15.88 19.83
C ILE A 6 -60.41 15.85 19.46
N THR A 7 -59.69 14.85 19.99
CA THR A 7 -58.76 13.92 19.33
C THR A 7 -57.89 14.38 18.15
N ARG A 8 -56.61 13.96 18.19
CA ARG A 8 -55.97 13.05 17.20
C ARG A 8 -54.61 13.54 16.65
N THR A 9 -53.57 12.77 17.01
CA THR A 9 -52.44 12.32 16.16
C THR A 9 -51.72 13.37 15.30
N HIS A 10 -50.42 13.57 15.56
CA HIS A 10 -49.36 13.03 14.69
C HIS A 10 -47.98 13.30 15.31
N GLN A 11 -47.31 12.20 15.63
CA GLN A 11 -45.86 12.12 15.68
C GLN A 11 -45.34 11.94 14.24
N ILE A 12 -44.11 12.43 13.99
CA ILE A 12 -43.24 12.33 12.80
C ILE A 12 -43.19 13.64 11.98
N GLU A 13 -42.05 14.34 12.01
CA GLU A 13 -41.13 14.51 10.84
C GLU A 13 -40.01 15.56 11.11
N VAL A 14 -38.76 15.10 10.95
CA VAL A 14 -37.51 15.72 10.41
C VAL A 14 -37.20 17.24 10.55
N GLN A 15 -35.99 17.49 11.10
CA GLN A 15 -35.01 18.62 11.02
C GLN A 15 -35.10 19.70 9.89
N PRO A 16 -34.27 20.80 9.85
CA PRO A 16 -33.55 21.61 10.88
C PRO A 16 -33.54 23.17 10.65
N GLN A 17 -32.90 23.93 11.57
CA GLN A 17 -32.37 25.34 11.49
C GLN A 17 -33.37 26.50 11.78
N PRO A 18 -32.97 27.78 12.10
CA PRO A 18 -31.64 28.44 12.02
C PRO A 18 -31.26 29.43 13.15
N GLU A 19 -29.99 29.87 13.25
CA GLU A 19 -29.70 31.28 13.61
C GLU A 19 -28.42 31.79 12.91
N LYS A 20 -28.60 32.94 12.23
CA LYS A 20 -27.67 33.69 11.37
C LYS A 20 -26.82 34.66 12.18
N VAL A 21 -25.59 34.97 11.71
CA VAL A 21 -25.04 36.34 11.54
C VAL A 21 -23.94 36.24 10.46
N ASP A 22 -24.18 36.57 9.19
CA ASP A 22 -24.09 37.87 8.49
C ASP A 22 -22.78 38.01 7.66
N LEU A 23 -22.90 38.59 6.47
CA LEU A 23 -22.05 38.37 5.28
C LEU A 23 -21.45 39.69 4.76
N LYS A 24 -20.11 39.69 4.54
CA LYS A 24 -19.36 40.29 3.39
C LYS A 24 -19.28 41.84 3.25
N PRO A 25 -18.47 42.39 2.30
CA PRO A 25 -17.17 42.00 1.70
C PRO A 25 -16.16 43.17 1.52
N GLU A 26 -14.84 42.95 1.46
CA GLU A 26 -13.95 43.78 0.60
C GLU A 26 -12.66 43.01 0.24
N ARG A 27 -12.03 43.46 -0.85
CA ARG A 27 -11.27 42.70 -1.83
C ARG A 27 -9.87 43.33 -1.97
N GLU A 28 -8.91 42.48 -2.30
CA GLU A 28 -7.66 42.74 -3.02
C GLU A 28 -6.36 43.19 -2.30
N SER A 29 -5.37 42.30 -2.49
CA SER A 29 -3.97 42.56 -2.86
C SER A 29 -2.98 42.97 -1.77
N LYS A 30 -2.17 42.00 -1.31
CA LYS A 30 -0.79 41.81 -1.79
C LYS A 30 -0.03 40.68 -1.05
N ILE A 31 0.52 39.74 -1.85
CA ILE A 31 1.79 39.01 -1.68
C ILE A 31 1.86 38.00 -0.51
N SER A 32 2.27 36.73 -0.63
CA SER A 32 2.58 35.78 -1.69
C SER A 32 2.73 34.41 -0.98
N PRO A 33 2.40 33.29 -1.62
CA PRO A 33 2.46 31.93 -1.08
C PRO A 33 3.89 31.38 -0.94
N GLU A 34 4.18 30.65 0.14
CA GLU A 34 5.32 29.73 0.20
C GLU A 34 4.79 28.28 0.16
N MET A 35 4.73 27.74 -1.05
CA MET A 35 4.81 26.30 -1.31
C MET A 35 6.28 25.88 -1.18
N PRO A 36 6.59 24.70 -0.60
CA PRO A 36 7.80 23.99 -0.98
C PRO A 36 7.61 23.46 -2.40
N GLN A 37 8.27 24.11 -3.35
CA GLN A 37 8.40 23.65 -4.72
C GLN A 37 9.27 22.39 -4.77
N VAL A 38 8.70 21.36 -5.36
CA VAL A 38 9.38 20.25 -6.02
C VAL A 38 10.42 20.79 -7.02
N GLU A 39 11.71 20.54 -6.76
CA GLU A 39 12.76 20.65 -7.77
C GLU A 39 12.80 19.37 -8.61
N PHE A 40 12.17 19.45 -9.78
CA PHE A 40 12.42 18.54 -10.90
C PHE A 40 13.59 19.14 -11.70
N GLY A 41 14.83 18.77 -11.35
CA GLY A 41 16.02 19.13 -12.10
C GLY A 41 16.27 18.13 -13.23
N ASN A 42 16.11 18.58 -14.47
CA ASN A 42 16.35 17.81 -15.68
C ASN A 42 17.27 18.63 -16.61
N ASP A 43 18.58 18.40 -16.53
CA ASP A 43 19.61 18.86 -17.48
C ASP A 43 20.75 17.81 -17.43
N GLN A 44 20.82 16.84 -18.34
CA GLN A 44 21.34 16.88 -19.72
C GLN A 44 22.89 16.79 -19.81
N LEU A 45 23.32 15.58 -20.23
CA LEU A 45 24.46 15.19 -21.07
C LEU A 45 25.92 15.62 -20.79
N SER A 46 26.78 14.64 -21.15
CA SER A 46 28.22 14.68 -21.48
C SER A 46 29.18 14.62 -20.27
N GLU A 47 30.26 13.83 -20.22
CA GLU A 47 30.94 13.00 -21.21
C GLU A 47 31.92 12.04 -20.48
N GLN A 48 32.19 10.87 -21.07
CA GLN A 48 33.40 10.05 -20.90
C GLN A 48 33.72 9.41 -19.54
N VAL A 49 33.38 8.13 -19.42
CA VAL A 49 34.40 7.12 -19.04
C VAL A 49 34.51 6.12 -20.19
N LYS A 50 35.73 6.07 -20.73
CA LYS A 50 36.16 5.35 -21.91
C LYS A 50 36.13 3.83 -21.66
N GLN A 51 35.44 3.12 -22.54
CA GLN A 51 35.96 2.02 -23.36
C GLN A 51 37.21 1.30 -22.81
N ASP A 52 37.01 0.12 -22.22
CA ASP A 52 37.74 -1.09 -22.61
C ASP A 52 37.00 -2.36 -22.14
N SER A 53 37.20 -3.45 -22.89
CA SER A 53 36.77 -4.83 -22.64
C SER A 53 35.39 -5.26 -23.17
N GLN A 54 35.32 -5.34 -24.51
CA GLN A 54 34.58 -6.39 -25.20
C GLN A 54 35.28 -7.75 -24.99
N VAL A 55 34.70 -8.65 -24.22
CA VAL A 55 34.69 -10.13 -24.41
C VAL A 55 33.70 -10.67 -23.37
N LEU A 56 32.64 -11.44 -23.62
CA LEU A 56 32.40 -12.51 -24.59
C LEU A 56 30.90 -12.58 -24.91
N MET A 57 30.60 -12.84 -26.17
CA MET A 57 29.31 -13.38 -26.61
C MET A 57 29.07 -14.72 -25.89
N SER A 58 27.93 -14.88 -25.24
CA SER A 58 27.32 -16.20 -25.00
C SER A 58 25.81 -16.05 -24.74
N THR A 59 25.07 -16.58 -25.71
CA THR A 59 23.68 -17.03 -25.66
C THR A 59 22.58 -15.96 -25.61
N VAL A 60 22.20 -15.50 -26.80
CA VAL A 60 20.83 -15.08 -27.07
C VAL A 60 19.94 -16.32 -26.90
N THR A 61 19.33 -16.46 -25.73
CA THR A 61 18.17 -17.33 -25.54
C THR A 61 16.97 -16.42 -25.62
N GLY A 62 16.13 -16.62 -26.64
CA GLY A 62 14.94 -15.81 -26.88
C GLY A 62 14.04 -15.76 -25.65
N GLN A 63 14.07 -14.64 -24.92
CA GLN A 63 13.03 -14.30 -23.97
C GLN A 63 11.90 -13.66 -24.77
N SER A 64 10.81 -14.42 -24.90
CA SER A 64 9.53 -13.87 -25.30
C SER A 64 9.11 -12.81 -24.28
N PRO A 65 8.59 -11.63 -24.70
CA PRO A 65 8.15 -10.55 -23.79
C PRO A 65 7.00 -10.95 -22.83
N SER A 66 6.51 -12.18 -22.92
CA SER A 66 5.50 -12.75 -22.05
C SER A 66 6.01 -13.12 -20.64
N ASP A 67 7.31 -13.40 -20.46
CA ASP A 67 7.81 -13.90 -19.16
C ASP A 67 7.94 -12.78 -18.11
N ASP A 68 8.51 -11.63 -18.49
CA ASP A 68 8.62 -10.45 -17.62
C ASP A 68 7.26 -9.95 -17.10
N PHE A 69 6.24 -9.98 -17.96
CA PHE A 69 4.89 -9.55 -17.58
C PHE A 69 4.27 -10.47 -16.52
N VAL A 70 4.48 -11.79 -16.64
CA VAL A 70 3.95 -12.78 -15.69
C VAL A 70 4.66 -12.69 -14.34
N VAL A 71 5.97 -12.41 -14.33
CA VAL A 71 6.72 -12.18 -13.08
C VAL A 71 6.22 -10.92 -12.37
N ASN A 72 6.00 -9.83 -13.10
CA ASN A 72 5.48 -8.58 -12.55
C ASN A 72 4.06 -8.73 -11.98
N GLU A 73 3.17 -9.43 -12.68
CA GLU A 73 1.81 -9.70 -12.20
C GLU A 73 1.82 -10.51 -10.90
N ARG A 74 2.64 -11.56 -10.83
CA ARG A 74 2.81 -12.35 -9.59
C ARG A 74 3.39 -11.51 -8.46
N PHE A 75 4.32 -10.60 -8.75
CA PHE A 75 4.95 -9.74 -7.74
C PHE A 75 3.89 -8.88 -7.06
N LYS A 76 3.12 -8.14 -7.87
CA LYS A 76 2.03 -7.29 -7.40
C LYS A 76 0.98 -8.07 -6.62
N LYS A 77 0.71 -9.32 -7.01
CA LYS A 77 -0.27 -10.15 -6.32
C LYS A 77 0.20 -10.59 -4.94
N ILE A 78 1.47 -10.99 -4.81
CA ILE A 78 2.07 -11.33 -3.51
C ILE A 78 2.13 -10.08 -2.62
N GLU A 79 2.55 -8.95 -3.18
CA GLU A 79 2.55 -7.65 -2.51
C GLU A 79 1.15 -7.29 -1.99
N SER A 80 0.12 -7.43 -2.83
CA SER A 80 -1.26 -7.17 -2.45
C SER A 80 -1.75 -8.07 -1.30
N ILE A 81 -1.39 -9.36 -1.32
CA ILE A 81 -1.69 -10.29 -0.21
C ILE A 81 -0.96 -9.88 1.08
N LEU A 82 0.26 -9.34 0.96
CA LEU A 82 1.05 -8.89 2.10
C LEU A 82 0.50 -7.60 2.71
N GLU A 83 0.02 -6.64 1.92
CA GLU A 83 -0.56 -5.38 2.42
C GLU A 83 -2.02 -5.50 2.90
N GLU A 84 -2.75 -6.52 2.45
CA GLU A 84 -4.16 -6.75 2.81
C GLU A 84 -4.37 -6.74 4.33
N ASP A 85 -5.43 -6.10 4.81
CA ASP A 85 -5.77 -5.97 6.24
C ASP A 85 -4.71 -5.24 7.10
N LEU A 86 -3.74 -4.55 6.50
CA LEU A 86 -2.74 -3.74 7.22
C LEU A 86 -2.94 -2.22 7.03
N SER A 87 -3.90 -1.79 6.21
CA SER A 87 -4.16 -0.37 5.92
C SER A 87 -4.43 0.44 7.19
N ASP A 88 -5.31 -0.03 8.07
CA ASP A 88 -5.62 0.66 9.34
C ASP A 88 -4.37 0.83 10.20
N ILE A 89 -3.53 -0.20 10.28
CA ILE A 89 -2.30 -0.17 11.07
C ILE A 89 -1.30 0.81 10.42
N TYR A 90 -1.18 0.79 9.10
CA TYR A 90 -0.32 1.68 8.34
C TYR A 90 -0.69 3.16 8.55
N PHE A 91 -1.98 3.50 8.54
CA PHE A 91 -2.43 4.88 8.78
C PHE A 91 -2.17 5.37 10.21
N ASN A 92 -2.07 4.45 11.18
CA ASN A 92 -1.72 4.78 12.55
C ASN A 92 -0.21 4.90 12.80
N LEU A 93 0.65 4.57 11.81
CA LEU A 93 2.10 4.68 11.92
C LEU A 93 2.61 6.11 11.69
N THR A 94 3.79 6.40 12.25
CA THR A 94 4.53 7.62 11.91
C THR A 94 5.04 7.57 10.46
N PRO A 95 5.20 8.70 9.77
CA PRO A 95 5.64 8.72 8.36
C PRO A 95 6.99 8.03 8.14
N GLN A 96 7.90 8.10 9.11
CA GLN A 96 9.17 7.39 9.06
C GLN A 96 8.98 5.86 9.07
N LYS A 97 8.07 5.36 9.92
CA LYS A 97 7.77 3.92 10.00
C LYS A 97 6.97 3.43 8.81
N GLN A 98 6.09 4.26 8.24
CA GLN A 98 5.40 3.96 6.99
C GLN A 98 6.38 3.74 5.83
N HIS A 99 7.38 4.61 5.70
CA HIS A 99 8.42 4.44 4.69
C HIS A 99 9.23 3.16 4.90
N GLU A 100 9.71 2.92 6.13
CA GLU A 100 10.44 1.70 6.48
C GLU A 100 9.59 0.43 6.20
N PHE A 101 8.31 0.47 6.55
CA PHE A 101 7.37 -0.62 6.32
C PHE A 101 7.18 -0.93 4.84
N LYS A 102 7.07 0.10 3.98
CA LYS A 102 6.96 -0.04 2.53
C LYS A 102 8.21 -0.67 1.92
N VAL A 103 9.39 -0.10 2.20
CA VAL A 103 10.66 -0.61 1.68
C VAL A 103 10.89 -2.06 2.11
N GLN A 104 10.63 -2.38 3.37
CA GLN A 104 10.72 -3.76 3.87
C GLN A 104 9.65 -4.67 3.26
N GLY A 105 8.48 -4.15 2.90
CA GLY A 105 7.43 -4.89 2.19
C GLY A 105 7.91 -5.34 0.81
N GLU A 106 8.47 -4.43 0.01
CA GLU A 106 9.02 -4.73 -1.31
C GLU A 106 10.18 -5.74 -1.25
N GLU A 107 11.10 -5.58 -0.30
CA GLU A 107 12.16 -6.54 -0.04
C GLU A 107 11.62 -7.93 0.36
N THR A 108 10.58 -7.95 1.20
CA THR A 108 9.95 -9.19 1.67
C THR A 108 9.26 -9.91 0.53
N THR A 109 8.52 -9.19 -0.31
CA THR A 109 7.92 -9.72 -1.55
C THR A 109 8.99 -10.33 -2.46
N SER A 110 10.09 -9.62 -2.68
CA SER A 110 11.21 -10.10 -3.50
C SER A 110 11.82 -11.39 -2.96
N LYS A 111 12.02 -11.48 -1.64
CA LYS A 111 12.56 -12.68 -0.97
C LYS A 111 11.57 -13.85 -1.07
N ILE A 112 10.28 -13.60 -0.90
CA ILE A 112 9.22 -14.62 -1.02
C ILE A 112 9.15 -15.14 -2.47
N MET A 113 9.17 -14.26 -3.46
CA MET A 113 9.28 -14.61 -4.88
C MET A 113 10.43 -15.58 -5.15
N ALA A 114 11.63 -15.27 -4.64
CA ALA A 114 12.81 -16.12 -4.79
C ALA A 114 12.67 -17.48 -4.06
N LEU A 115 11.85 -17.57 -3.01
CA LEU A 115 11.54 -18.83 -2.33
C LEU A 115 10.50 -19.66 -3.09
N LEU A 116 9.53 -19.01 -3.75
CA LEU A 116 8.51 -19.67 -4.56
C LEU A 116 9.06 -20.18 -5.89
N ALA A 117 10.09 -19.55 -6.43
CA ALA A 117 10.80 -20.03 -7.62
C ALA A 117 11.55 -21.36 -7.40
N ARG A 118 11.70 -21.81 -6.14
CA ARG A 118 12.41 -23.06 -5.82
C ARG A 118 11.47 -24.27 -5.95
N PRO A 119 12.00 -25.43 -6.36
CA PRO A 119 11.20 -26.66 -6.48
C PRO A 119 10.65 -27.19 -5.15
N LYS A 120 11.23 -26.77 -4.02
CA LYS A 120 10.75 -27.11 -2.67
C LYS A 120 10.47 -25.84 -1.88
N ILE A 121 9.20 -25.52 -1.70
CA ILE A 121 8.75 -24.35 -0.96
C ILE A 121 9.14 -24.52 0.52
N GLN A 122 9.89 -23.55 1.04
CA GLN A 122 10.33 -23.52 2.43
C GLN A 122 9.37 -22.66 3.26
N VAL A 123 8.20 -23.22 3.59
CA VAL A 123 7.14 -22.51 4.34
C VAL A 123 7.66 -21.86 5.61
N LYS A 124 8.53 -22.54 6.37
CA LYS A 124 9.16 -21.99 7.59
C LYS A 124 9.90 -20.68 7.35
N LYS A 125 10.54 -20.52 6.18
CA LYS A 125 11.25 -19.29 5.82
C LYS A 125 10.29 -18.16 5.48
N ILE A 126 9.22 -18.46 4.74
CA ILE A 126 8.17 -17.49 4.41
C ILE A 126 7.53 -16.94 5.70
N VAL A 127 7.14 -17.83 6.61
CA VAL A 127 6.62 -17.48 7.95
C VAL A 127 7.59 -16.56 8.70
N THR A 128 8.88 -16.87 8.66
CA THR A 128 9.90 -16.07 9.34
C THR A 128 10.03 -14.68 8.72
N LEU A 129 10.07 -14.58 7.39
CA LEU A 129 10.16 -13.31 6.67
C LEU A 129 8.97 -12.40 6.96
N ILE A 130 7.74 -12.92 6.85
CA ILE A 130 6.52 -12.14 7.09
C ILE A 130 6.48 -11.70 8.57
N ARG A 131 6.88 -12.57 9.50
CA ARG A 131 6.93 -12.23 10.92
C ARG A 131 7.95 -11.13 11.19
N ASP A 132 9.13 -11.20 10.59
CA ASP A 132 10.18 -10.19 10.79
C ASP A 132 9.76 -8.83 10.22
N TRP A 133 9.13 -8.84 9.05
CA TRP A 133 8.56 -7.64 8.45
C TRP A 133 7.48 -6.99 9.32
N LEU A 134 6.50 -7.77 9.80
CA LEU A 134 5.41 -7.22 10.61
C LEU A 134 5.88 -6.71 11.99
N LYS A 135 7.03 -7.18 12.51
CA LYS A 135 7.63 -6.69 13.76
C LYS A 135 8.16 -5.26 13.66
N VAL A 136 8.33 -4.72 12.45
CA VAL A 136 8.74 -3.31 12.24
C VAL A 136 7.72 -2.36 12.87
N ILE A 137 6.46 -2.79 12.96
CA ILE A 137 5.35 -2.01 13.51
C ILE A 137 5.35 -2.13 15.05
N PRO A 138 5.63 -1.03 15.78
CA PRO A 138 5.55 -1.04 17.23
C PRO A 138 4.09 -1.13 17.70
N GLY A 139 3.84 -1.86 18.80
CA GLY A 139 2.53 -1.88 19.45
C GLY A 139 1.50 -2.84 18.87
N ILE A 140 1.85 -3.66 17.87
CA ILE A 140 0.96 -4.73 17.41
C ILE A 140 0.89 -5.88 18.44
N ASN A 141 -0.32 -6.40 18.64
CA ASN A 141 -0.56 -7.60 19.43
C ASN A 141 0.13 -8.85 18.83
N VAL A 142 0.82 -9.64 19.66
CA VAL A 142 1.54 -10.86 19.23
C VAL A 142 0.61 -11.86 18.55
N PHE A 143 -0.61 -12.04 19.06
CA PHE A 143 -1.58 -12.93 18.44
C PHE A 143 -1.97 -12.46 17.03
N PHE A 144 -2.11 -11.15 16.83
CA PHE A 144 -2.41 -10.59 15.50
C PHE A 144 -1.26 -10.86 14.53
N LEU A 145 0.00 -10.64 14.95
CA LEU A 145 1.18 -10.98 14.14
C LEU A 145 1.14 -12.44 13.72
N GLU A 146 0.91 -13.36 14.66
CA GLU A 146 0.88 -14.79 14.34
C GLU A 146 -0.25 -15.17 13.40
N GLN A 147 -1.45 -14.60 13.57
CA GLN A 147 -2.58 -14.85 12.68
C GLN A 147 -2.32 -14.31 11.27
N MET A 148 -1.86 -13.06 11.17
CA MET A 148 -1.53 -12.46 9.89
C MET A 148 -0.45 -13.24 9.15
N VAL A 149 0.60 -13.67 9.86
CA VAL A 149 1.66 -14.50 9.27
C VAL A 149 1.08 -15.80 8.73
N LYS A 150 0.22 -16.50 9.49
CA LYS A 150 -0.41 -17.74 9.06
C LYS A 150 -1.30 -17.53 7.83
N ILE A 151 -2.22 -16.57 7.89
CA ILE A 151 -3.17 -16.27 6.80
C ILE A 151 -2.42 -15.88 5.52
N LYS A 152 -1.45 -14.97 5.61
CA LYS A 152 -0.69 -14.50 4.45
C LYS A 152 0.16 -15.62 3.85
N THR A 153 0.83 -16.41 4.70
CA THR A 153 1.61 -17.57 4.23
C THR A 153 0.72 -18.55 3.47
N ASP A 154 -0.46 -18.86 4.02
CA ASP A 154 -1.40 -19.80 3.41
C ASP A 154 -1.90 -19.29 2.05
N LYS A 155 -2.32 -18.02 1.98
CA LYS A 155 -2.72 -17.35 0.74
C LYS A 155 -1.62 -17.37 -0.33
N ILE A 156 -0.37 -17.08 0.05
CA ILE A 156 0.77 -17.07 -0.88
C ILE A 156 1.03 -18.48 -1.45
N ILE A 157 1.00 -19.50 -0.60
CA ILE A 157 1.22 -20.89 -1.03
C ILE A 157 0.09 -21.34 -1.96
N ASN A 158 -1.15 -21.02 -1.61
CA ASN A 158 -2.31 -21.33 -2.43
C ASN A 158 -2.25 -20.62 -3.81
N GLU A 159 -1.88 -19.34 -3.84
CA GLU A 159 -1.68 -18.58 -5.08
C GLU A 159 -0.64 -19.25 -6.00
N SER A 160 0.47 -19.71 -5.42
CA SER A 160 1.52 -20.40 -6.18
C SER A 160 1.11 -21.78 -6.70
N SER A 161 0.16 -22.45 -6.02
CA SER A 161 -0.27 -23.81 -6.35
C SER A 161 -1.39 -23.84 -7.40
N ASN A 162 -2.20 -22.78 -7.50
CA ASN A 162 -3.36 -22.70 -8.39
C ASN A 162 -3.04 -22.45 -9.88
N LYS A 163 -1.75 -22.47 -10.27
CA LYS A 163 -1.30 -22.26 -11.66
C LYS A 163 -0.76 -23.53 -12.33
N LYS A 164 -1.12 -24.71 -11.82
CA LYS A 164 -0.80 -26.01 -12.42
C LYS A 164 -1.93 -26.59 -13.25
#